data_AF-A0A925FUF3-F1
#
_entry.id   AF-A0A925FUF3-F1
#
_cell.length_a   1.000
_cell.length_b   1.000
_cell.length_c   1.000
_cell.angle_alpha   90.00
_cell.angle_beta   90.00
_cell.angle_gamma   90.00
#
_symmetry.space_group_name_H-M   'P 1'
#
loop_
_entity.id
_entity.type
_entity.pdbx_description
1 polymer ?
#
loop_
_entity_poly.entity_id
_entity_poly.type
_entity_poly.pdbx_seq_one_letter_code
_entity_poly.pdbx_strand_id
1 'polypeptide(L)'
;METFNNLLLLENYFAEEEFDVAGISNEKGYQIKKLYFQNTDAAYAGKLRQRFPTAETVQSMNDITDDHGIELILISAPKASDFNMLGQVLRAGKHVRIV
;
A
#
# COMPACT_ATOMS: atom_id res chain seq x y z
N MET A 1 -12.79 14.80 7.91
CA MET A 1 -11.72 13.96 7.35
C MET A 1 -12.32 12.58 7.22
N GLU A 2 -12.40 12.01 6.02
CA GLU A 2 -12.93 10.65 5.83
C GLU A 2 -11.97 9.65 6.49
N THR A 3 -12.53 8.65 7.17
CA THR A 3 -11.76 7.59 7.84
C THR A 3 -11.79 6.38 6.92
N PHE A 4 -10.64 5.96 6.41
CA PHE A 4 -10.54 4.80 5.53
C PHE A 4 -10.23 3.57 6.39
N ASN A 5 -11.10 2.57 6.33
CA ASN A 5 -10.98 1.40 7.18
C ASN A 5 -9.97 0.39 6.61
N ASN A 6 -9.83 0.36 5.28
CA ASN A 6 -9.11 -0.70 4.59
C ASN A 6 -8.10 -0.14 3.60
N LEU A 7 -6.84 -0.46 3.84
CA LEU A 7 -5.70 0.12 3.14
C LEU A 7 -4.87 -0.95 2.43
N LEU A 8 -4.38 -0.58 1.25
CA LEU A 8 -3.24 -1.24 0.63
C LEU A 8 -1.98 -0.45 0.92
N LEU A 9 -0.92 -1.16 1.32
CA LEU A 9 0.43 -0.62 1.24
C LEU A 9 1.12 -1.12 -0.03
N LEU A 10 1.57 -0.19 -0.86
CA LEU A 10 2.35 -0.41 -2.05
C LEU A 10 3.77 0.15 -1.85
N GLU A 11 4.76 -0.73 -1.96
CA GLU A 11 6.15 -0.37 -1.69
C GLU A 11 7.04 -0.62 -2.91
N ASN A 12 7.90 0.37 -3.21
CA ASN A 12 8.89 0.32 -4.29
C ASN A 12 10.22 0.88 -3.80
N TYR A 13 11.06 0.04 -3.18
CA TYR A 13 12.23 0.54 -2.47
C TYR A 13 13.38 1.07 -3.37
N PHE A 14 14.01 2.17 -2.91
CA PHE A 14 15.45 2.49 -2.97
C PHE A 14 15.87 3.54 -1.91
N ALA A 15 15.25 3.62 -0.72
CA ALA A 15 15.51 4.72 0.24
C ALA A 15 15.65 4.27 1.70
N GLU A 16 16.77 4.60 2.37
CA GLU A 16 17.22 4.14 3.70
C GLU A 16 16.27 4.35 4.90
N GLU A 17 15.06 4.89 4.70
CA GLU A 17 14.10 5.19 5.75
C GLU A 17 12.98 4.15 5.82
N GLU A 18 12.63 3.73 7.04
CA GLU A 18 11.48 2.85 7.26
C GLU A 18 10.18 3.57 6.90
N PHE A 19 9.26 2.86 6.24
CA PHE A 19 7.92 3.35 5.99
C PHE A 19 7.25 3.76 7.31
N ASP A 20 7.15 5.06 7.55
CA ASP A 20 6.44 5.62 8.69
C ASP A 20 5.43 6.64 8.23
N VAL A 21 4.20 6.19 8.04
CA VAL A 21 3.10 7.14 7.82
C VAL A 21 2.52 7.51 9.17
N ALA A 22 3.05 8.60 9.72
CA ALA A 22 2.51 9.21 10.92
C ALA A 22 0.98 9.34 10.81
N GLY A 23 0.26 8.62 11.67
CA GLY A 23 -1.21 8.64 11.74
C GLY A 23 -1.94 7.47 11.09
N ILE A 24 -1.25 6.55 10.41
CA ILE A 24 -1.83 5.27 9.95
C ILE A 24 -1.56 4.22 11.01
N SER A 25 -2.49 4.08 11.96
CA SER A 25 -2.50 3.03 12.96
C SER A 25 -3.87 2.40 13.05
N ASN A 26 -3.92 1.13 13.44
CA ASN A 26 -5.17 0.43 13.74
C ASN A 26 -6.00 1.20 14.79
N GLU A 27 -5.33 1.87 15.73
CA GLU A 27 -5.95 2.71 16.77
C GLU A 27 -6.66 3.94 16.21
N LYS A 28 -6.28 4.39 15.01
CA LYS A 28 -6.90 5.51 14.29
C LYS A 28 -7.91 5.05 13.23
N GLY A 29 -8.29 3.77 13.25
CA GLY A 29 -9.26 3.17 12.33
C GLY A 29 -8.69 2.74 10.98
N TYR A 30 -7.36 2.80 10.81
CA TYR A 30 -6.70 2.44 9.56
C TYR A 30 -6.14 1.02 9.65
N GLN A 31 -6.69 0.08 8.85
CA GLN A 31 -6.21 -1.29 8.80
C GLN A 31 -5.53 -1.59 7.46
N ILE A 32 -4.22 -1.91 7.50
CA ILE A 32 -3.52 -2.47 6.34
C ILE A 32 -4.04 -3.89 6.12
N LYS A 33 -4.74 -4.12 5.01
CA LYS A 33 -5.31 -5.42 4.64
C LYS A 33 -4.50 -6.14 3.59
N LYS A 34 -3.83 -5.38 2.72
CA LYS A 34 -3.05 -5.94 1.62
C LYS A 34 -1.66 -5.30 1.56
N LEU A 35 -0.68 -6.10 1.16
CA LEU A 35 0.69 -5.68 0.87
C LEU A 35 1.00 -6.03 -0.58
N TYR A 36 1.43 -5.06 -1.36
CA TYR A 36 1.92 -5.26 -2.72
C TYR A 36 3.36 -4.78 -2.82
N PHE A 37 4.24 -5.68 -3.23
CA PHE A 37 5.67 -5.42 -3.33
C PHE A 37 6.06 -5.39 -4.80
N GLN A 38 6.55 -4.24 -5.26
CA GLN A 38 7.12 -4.12 -6.59
C GLN A 38 8.58 -3.71 -6.46
N ASN A 39 9.50 -4.47 -7.05
CA ASN A 39 10.94 -4.19 -6.99
C ASN A 39 11.48 -3.94 -5.56
N THR A 40 10.88 -4.60 -4.56
CA THR A 40 11.24 -4.43 -3.15
C THR A 40 12.17 -5.53 -2.69
N ASP A 41 13.16 -5.18 -1.85
CA ASP A 41 14.08 -6.15 -1.26
C ASP A 41 13.34 -7.18 -0.36
N ALA A 42 13.78 -8.44 -0.41
CA ALA A 42 13.12 -9.54 0.27
C ALA A 42 13.18 -9.42 1.80
N ALA A 43 14.28 -8.91 2.36
CA ALA A 43 14.42 -8.70 3.80
C ALA A 43 13.48 -7.60 4.29
N TYR A 44 13.35 -6.51 3.51
CA TYR A 44 12.41 -5.44 3.82
C TYR A 44 10.95 -5.88 3.69
N ALA A 45 10.58 -6.60 2.62
CA ALA A 45 9.27 -7.21 2.50
C ALA A 45 8.97 -8.16 3.68
N GLY A 46 9.99 -8.86 4.19
CA GLY A 46 9.91 -9.65 5.43
C GLY A 46 9.55 -8.82 6.66
N LYS A 47 10.23 -7.67 6.87
CA LYS A 47 9.91 -6.74 7.97
C LYS A 47 8.47 -6.22 7.90
N LEU A 48 7.98 -5.87 6.71
CA LEU A 48 6.62 -5.38 6.54
C LEU A 48 5.56 -6.45 6.82
N ARG A 49 5.81 -7.70 6.43
CA ARG A 49 4.94 -8.83 6.81
C ARG A 49 4.91 -9.06 8.32
N GLN A 50 6.06 -8.88 9.00
CA GLN A 50 6.12 -8.98 10.46
C GLN A 50 5.37 -7.83 11.14
N ARG A 51 5.44 -6.62 10.59
CA ARG A 51 4.73 -5.43 11.09
C ARG A 51 3.21 -5.53 10.86
N PHE A 52 2.78 -6.13 9.75
CA PHE A 52 1.39 -6.30 9.36
C PHE A 52 1.03 -7.78 9.16
N PRO A 53 1.01 -8.60 10.23
CA PRO A 53 0.88 -10.06 10.12
C PRO A 53 -0.49 -10.54 9.62
N THR A 54 -1.52 -9.69 9.70
CA THR A 54 -2.88 -9.99 9.21
C THR A 54 -3.10 -9.53 7.78
N ALA A 55 -2.14 -8.85 7.16
CA ALA A 55 -2.26 -8.35 5.81
C ALA A 55 -1.93 -9.45 4.79
N GLU A 56 -2.77 -9.59 3.78
CA GLU A 56 -2.56 -10.49 2.65
C GLU A 56 -1.46 -9.93 1.73
N THR A 57 -0.47 -10.73 1.36
CA THR A 57 0.47 -10.34 0.31
C THR A 57 -0.15 -10.68 -1.05
N VAL A 58 -0.42 -9.67 -1.86
CA VAL A 58 -0.97 -9.81 -3.21
C VAL A 58 0.13 -9.69 -4.27
N GLN A 59 -0.09 -10.30 -5.43
CA GLN A 59 0.90 -10.38 -6.51
C GLN A 59 0.45 -9.65 -7.77
N SER A 60 -0.84 -9.35 -7.90
CA SER A 60 -1.41 -8.69 -9.07
C SER A 60 -2.05 -7.35 -8.70
N MET A 61 -2.00 -6.41 -9.64
CA MET A 61 -2.74 -5.14 -9.52
C MET A 61 -4.24 -5.36 -9.55
N ASN A 62 -4.72 -6.43 -10.20
CA ASN A 62 -6.15 -6.75 -10.22
C ASN A 62 -6.65 -7.14 -8.82
N ASP A 63 -5.80 -7.76 -8.00
CA ASP A 63 -6.13 -8.10 -6.59
C ASP A 63 -6.40 -6.84 -5.75
N ILE A 64 -6.03 -5.67 -6.27
CA ILE A 64 -6.15 -4.36 -5.62
C ILE A 64 -7.29 -3.55 -6.24
N THR A 65 -7.29 -3.41 -7.56
CA THR A 65 -8.28 -2.58 -8.27
C THR A 65 -9.67 -3.16 -8.16
N ASP A 66 -9.79 -4.49 -8.15
CA ASP A 66 -11.08 -5.19 -8.17
C ASP A 66 -11.60 -5.47 -6.74
N ASP A 67 -10.75 -5.24 -5.72
CA ASP A 67 -11.14 -5.38 -4.32
C ASP A 67 -11.90 -4.15 -3.84
N HIS A 68 -13.24 -4.19 -3.91
CA HIS A 68 -14.12 -3.14 -3.40
C HIS A 68 -13.96 -2.86 -1.90
N GLY A 69 -13.32 -3.76 -1.15
CA GLY A 69 -12.99 -3.57 0.26
C GLY A 69 -11.84 -2.60 0.48
N ILE A 70 -10.93 -2.38 -0.48
CA ILE A 70 -9.83 -1.41 -0.34
C ILE A 70 -10.29 -0.02 -0.77
N GLU A 71 -10.08 0.99 0.08
CA GLU A 71 -10.58 2.35 -0.16
C GLU A 71 -9.43 3.33 -0.46
N LEU A 72 -8.28 3.13 0.20
CA LEU A 72 -7.09 3.97 0.05
C LEU A 72 -5.85 3.11 -0.17
N ILE A 73 -5.03 3.55 -1.11
CA ILE A 73 -3.72 2.99 -1.41
C ILE A 73 -2.63 3.95 -0.96
N LEU A 74 -1.69 3.42 -0.19
CA LEU A 74 -0.49 4.12 0.22
C LEU A 74 0.62 3.69 -0.73
N ILE A 75 1.28 4.66 -1.34
CA ILE A 75 2.44 4.39 -2.21
C ILE A 75 3.65 5.05 -1.58
N SER A 76 4.60 4.25 -1.16
CA SER A 76 5.91 4.75 -0.73
C SER A 76 6.84 4.90 -1.93
N ALA A 77 7.66 5.96 -1.92
CA ALA A 77 8.78 6.15 -2.84
C ALA A 77 8.47 5.82 -4.33
N PRO A 78 7.42 6.40 -4.94
CA PRO A 78 7.02 6.05 -6.29
C PRO A 78 8.12 6.39 -7.31
N LYS A 79 8.36 5.48 -8.25
CA LYS A 79 9.21 5.69 -9.43
C LYS A 79 8.36 6.06 -10.64
N ALA A 80 9.01 6.58 -11.68
CA ALA A 80 8.31 6.94 -12.92
C ALA A 80 7.56 5.76 -13.57
N SER A 81 8.02 4.52 -13.33
CA SER A 81 7.34 3.29 -13.76
C SER A 81 5.94 3.12 -13.17
N ASP A 82 5.66 3.78 -12.05
CA ASP A 82 4.49 3.52 -11.21
C ASP A 82 3.31 4.41 -11.59
N PHE A 83 3.53 5.43 -12.45
CA PHE A 83 2.46 6.31 -12.94
C PHE A 83 1.39 5.57 -13.73
N ASN A 84 1.76 4.51 -14.46
CA ASN A 84 0.79 3.68 -15.17
C ASN A 84 -0.12 2.90 -14.22
N MET A 85 0.44 2.45 -13.10
CA MET A 85 -0.29 1.75 -12.05
C MET A 85 -1.15 2.71 -11.24
N LEU A 86 -0.62 3.87 -10.87
CA LEU A 86 -1.38 4.99 -10.30
C LEU A 86 -2.62 5.32 -11.15
N GLY A 87 -2.44 5.41 -12.47
CA GLY A 87 -3.55 5.64 -13.39
C GLY A 87 -4.61 4.52 -13.38
N GLN A 88 -4.22 3.26 -13.18
CA GLN A 88 -5.17 2.14 -13.05
C GLN A 88 -5.94 2.22 -11.74
N VAL A 89 -5.24 2.44 -10.63
CA VAL A 89 -5.80 2.58 -9.29
C VAL A 89 -6.82 3.73 -9.22
N LEU A 90 -6.46 4.90 -9.75
CA LEU A 90 -7.36 6.06 -9.79
C LEU A 90 -8.58 5.81 -10.67
N ARG A 91 -8.42 5.15 -11.83
CA ARG A 91 -9.56 4.77 -12.69
C ARG A 91 -10.49 3.75 -12.04
N ALA A 92 -9.96 2.91 -11.16
CA ALA A 92 -10.75 1.98 -10.34
C ALA A 92 -11.48 2.68 -9.18
N GLY A 93 -11.38 4.02 -9.06
CA GLY A 93 -12.08 4.80 -8.04
C GLY A 93 -11.44 4.73 -6.65
N LYS A 94 -10.20 4.26 -6.55
CA LYS A 94 -9.48 4.18 -5.27
C LYS A 94 -8.83 5.53 -4.93
N HIS A 95 -8.79 5.87 -3.65
CA HIS A 95 -7.96 6.97 -3.19
C HIS A 95 -6.49 6.57 -3.20
N VAL A 96 -5.61 7.52 -3.44
CA VAL A 96 -4.17 7.30 -3.37
C VAL A 96 -3.52 8.37 -2.51
N ARG A 97 -2.61 7.95 -1.62
CA ARG A 97 -1.72 8.83 -0.88
C ARG A 97 -0.28 8.40 -1.15
N ILE A 98 0.50 9.32 -1.69
CA ILE A 98 1.95 9.15 -1.82
C ILE A 98 2.57 9.61 -0.50
N VAL A 99 3.50 8.80 0.02
CA VAL A 99 4.19 9.01 1.29
C VAL A 99 5.68 8.82 1.14
#